data_AF-A0AAJ0HIV6-F1
#
_entry.id   AF-A0AAJ0HIV6-F1
#
_cell.length_a   1.000
_cell.length_b   1.000
_cell.length_c   1.000
_cell.angle_alpha   90.00
_cell.angle_beta   90.00
_cell.angle_gamma   90.00
#
_symmetry.space_group_name_H-M   'P 1'
#
loop_
_entity.id
_entity.type
_entity.pdbx_description
1 polymer ?
#
loop_
_entity_poly.entity_id
_entity_poly.type
_entity_poly.pdbx_seq_one_letter_code
_entity_poly.pdbx_strand_id
1 'polypeptide(L)'
;MCCYYLQHTWTYGSRIEGMFDTDGSMAQISKLCSPLPSDFGNRVVMYFTPNLKVAEYYAGYAKRRTECESVVMIVLHIPNAAIQSLTKLEIQHLHWPSDMKHLRVYKEATLIIGSISRKPNNVYHRLDTWEGVTEQYLLKLKPDGRTGADGTIATQYAIQGQEKGGDWLVENGGKDIKVFLILTLHWRVSLPRTETKSY
;
A
#
# COMPACT_ATOMS: atom_id res chain seq x y z
N MET A 1 15.77 8.71 6.70
CA MET A 1 15.48 7.28 6.81
C MET A 1 13.98 7.12 6.74
N CYS A 2 13.45 6.64 5.61
CA CYS A 2 12.04 6.34 5.46
C CYS A 2 11.90 4.83 5.25
N CYS A 3 11.16 4.19 6.15
CA CYS A 3 10.91 2.74 6.13
C CYS A 3 9.59 2.50 5.41
N TYR A 4 9.62 1.79 4.29
CA TYR A 4 8.45 1.54 3.47
C TYR A 4 7.94 0.12 3.68
N TYR A 5 6.67 0.00 4.07
CA TYR A 5 6.05 -1.29 4.39
C TYR A 5 5.10 -1.78 3.31
N LEU A 6 5.34 -2.98 2.80
CA LEU A 6 4.52 -3.59 1.73
C LEU A 6 3.26 -4.30 2.27
N GLN A 7 2.11 -4.05 1.63
CA GLN A 7 0.83 -4.74 1.86
C GLN A 7 0.62 -5.85 0.81
N HIS A 8 0.52 -7.14 1.19
CA HIS A 8 -0.13 -8.14 0.33
C HIS A 8 -0.93 -9.23 1.05
N THR A 9 -2.08 -9.52 0.43
CA THR A 9 -2.95 -10.70 0.60
C THR A 9 -2.92 -11.55 -0.67
N TRP A 10 -2.86 -12.88 -0.56
CA TRP A 10 -3.74 -13.90 -1.18
C TRP A 10 -3.07 -15.29 -1.18
N THR A 11 -3.93 -16.30 -1.23
CA THR A 11 -3.77 -17.73 -0.95
C THR A 11 -2.95 -18.51 -1.99
N TYR A 12 -2.32 -19.59 -1.51
CA TYR A 12 -1.49 -20.60 -2.18
C TYR A 12 0.00 -20.27 -2.40
N GLY A 13 0.83 -20.88 -1.55
CA GLY A 13 2.18 -21.40 -1.86
C GLY A 13 3.26 -20.40 -2.29
N SER A 14 4.19 -20.12 -1.37
CA SER A 14 5.59 -19.74 -1.66
C SER A 14 5.87 -18.54 -2.59
N ARG A 15 5.31 -17.35 -2.31
CA ARG A 15 5.76 -16.12 -3.02
C ARG A 15 7.10 -15.54 -2.56
N ILE A 16 7.65 -15.93 -1.40
CA ILE A 16 8.98 -15.46 -0.97
C ILE A 16 10.10 -16.25 -1.66
N GLU A 17 9.82 -17.47 -2.13
CA GLU A 17 10.82 -18.31 -2.81
C GLU A 17 11.34 -17.59 -4.05
N GLY A 18 12.66 -17.34 -4.13
CA GLY A 18 13.27 -16.58 -5.23
C GLY A 18 12.91 -15.08 -5.26
N MET A 19 12.30 -14.54 -4.19
CA MET A 19 12.16 -13.08 -4.03
C MET A 19 13.52 -12.44 -3.69
N PHE A 20 14.37 -13.17 -2.98
CA PHE A 20 15.72 -12.75 -2.59
C PHE A 20 16.77 -13.64 -3.26
N ASP A 21 17.90 -13.03 -3.62
CA ASP A 21 19.10 -13.72 -4.06
C ASP A 21 19.83 -14.35 -2.86
N THR A 22 20.86 -15.14 -3.14
CA THR A 22 21.66 -15.84 -2.12
C THR A 22 22.37 -14.90 -1.15
N ASP A 23 22.56 -13.64 -1.53
CA ASP A 23 23.17 -12.57 -0.69
C ASP A 23 22.12 -11.80 0.13
N GLY A 24 20.83 -12.11 -0.01
CA GLY A 24 19.72 -11.41 0.65
C GLY A 24 19.21 -10.16 -0.09
N SER A 25 19.78 -9.84 -1.26
CA SER A 25 19.31 -8.76 -2.13
C SER A 25 17.99 -9.14 -2.82
N MET A 26 17.21 -8.16 -3.28
CA MET A 26 15.96 -8.41 -4.00
C MET A 26 16.19 -8.92 -5.43
N ALA A 27 15.80 -10.17 -5.69
CA ALA A 27 15.90 -10.81 -7.00
C ALA A 27 14.67 -10.58 -7.88
N GLN A 28 13.47 -10.68 -7.31
CA GLN A 28 12.21 -10.63 -8.07
C GLN A 28 11.19 -9.69 -7.44
N ILE A 29 11.39 -8.39 -7.68
CA ILE A 29 10.52 -7.32 -7.15
C ILE A 29 9.08 -7.39 -7.67
N SER A 30 8.88 -7.98 -8.86
CA SER A 30 7.56 -8.21 -9.44
C SER A 30 6.67 -9.10 -8.59
N LYS A 31 7.21 -9.85 -7.63
CA LYS A 31 6.42 -10.62 -6.65
C LYS A 31 5.71 -9.72 -5.62
N LEU A 32 6.12 -8.45 -5.50
CA LEU A 32 5.48 -7.41 -4.68
C LEU A 32 4.35 -6.69 -5.39
N CYS A 33 3.93 -7.15 -6.56
CA CYS A 33 2.93 -6.48 -7.35
C CYS A 33 1.51 -6.94 -7.00
N SER A 34 0.57 -6.00 -6.87
CA SER A 34 -0.86 -6.33 -6.79
C SER A 34 -1.44 -6.59 -8.19
N PRO A 35 -2.23 -7.67 -8.40
CA PRO A 35 -2.98 -7.84 -9.64
C PRO A 35 -4.10 -6.80 -9.79
N LEU A 36 -4.53 -6.58 -11.03
CA LEU A 36 -5.58 -5.62 -11.44
C LEU A 36 -6.98 -5.99 -10.89
N PRO A 37 -7.92 -5.03 -10.73
CA PRO A 37 -7.84 -3.60 -11.03
C PRO A 37 -7.58 -2.77 -9.75
N SER A 38 -6.56 -1.93 -9.81
CA SER A 38 -6.06 -1.13 -8.68
C SER A 38 -6.71 0.27 -8.64
N ASP A 39 -6.58 0.97 -7.51
CA ASP A 39 -7.01 2.37 -7.33
C ASP A 39 -6.36 3.35 -8.33
N PHE A 40 -5.33 2.90 -9.09
CA PHE A 40 -4.62 3.65 -10.13
C PHE A 40 -4.84 3.08 -11.55
N GLY A 41 -5.92 2.33 -11.77
CA GLY A 41 -6.32 1.76 -13.06
C GLY A 41 -5.81 0.34 -13.32
N ASN A 42 -5.76 -0.06 -14.59
CA ASN A 42 -5.25 -1.37 -15.06
C ASN A 42 -3.72 -1.47 -14.97
N ARG A 43 -3.16 -1.03 -13.85
CA ARG A 43 -1.72 -1.02 -13.58
C ARG A 43 -1.34 -1.95 -12.46
N VAL A 44 -0.22 -2.61 -12.68
CA VAL A 44 0.47 -3.37 -11.68
C VAL A 44 1.28 -2.38 -10.86
N VAL A 45 0.94 -2.22 -9.59
CA VAL A 45 1.57 -1.27 -8.66
C VAL A 45 1.99 -1.98 -7.39
N MET A 46 2.99 -1.43 -6.73
CA MET A 46 3.49 -1.86 -5.43
C MET A 46 3.13 -0.81 -4.40
N TYR A 47 2.43 -1.22 -3.34
CA TYR A 47 1.91 -0.30 -2.33
C TYR A 47 2.74 -0.34 -1.06
N PHE A 48 3.26 0.82 -0.69
CA PHE A 48 4.04 1.02 0.52
C PHE A 48 3.44 2.10 1.41
N THR A 49 3.84 2.11 2.67
CA THR A 49 3.55 3.21 3.59
C THR A 49 4.78 3.50 4.47
N PRO A 50 5.08 4.77 4.78
CA PRO A 50 6.13 5.12 5.74
C PRO A 50 5.70 4.90 7.20
N ASN A 51 4.41 4.60 7.45
CA ASN A 51 3.86 4.51 8.79
C ASN A 51 3.70 3.04 9.21
N LEU A 52 4.47 2.62 10.22
CA LEU A 52 4.42 1.26 10.77
C LEU A 52 3.01 0.83 11.20
N LYS A 53 2.21 1.74 11.74
CA LYS A 53 0.84 1.41 12.20
C LYS A 53 -0.12 1.16 11.04
N VAL A 54 0.08 1.83 9.91
CA VAL A 54 -0.63 1.51 8.66
C VAL A 54 -0.22 0.12 8.18
N ALA A 55 1.06 -0.20 8.21
CA ALA A 55 1.59 -1.51 7.82
C ALA A 55 1.00 -2.65 8.67
N GLU A 56 1.04 -2.51 9.99
CA GLU A 56 0.47 -3.46 10.94
C GLU A 56 -1.04 -3.65 10.71
N TYR A 57 -1.77 -2.54 10.48
CA TYR A 57 -3.19 -2.57 10.16
C TYR A 57 -3.48 -3.43 8.93
N TYR A 58 -2.74 -3.20 7.83
CA TYR A 58 -2.90 -3.97 6.60
C TYR A 58 -2.43 -5.41 6.74
N ALA A 59 -1.37 -5.67 7.50
CA ALA A 59 -0.90 -7.04 7.71
C ALA A 59 -1.93 -7.90 8.46
N GLY A 60 -2.59 -7.35 9.48
CA GLY A 60 -3.67 -8.10 10.13
C GLY A 60 -4.97 -8.10 9.34
N TYR A 61 -5.25 -7.08 8.51
CA TYR A 61 -6.30 -7.20 7.48
C TYR A 61 -6.00 -8.38 6.56
N ALA A 62 -4.74 -8.53 6.15
CA ALA A 62 -4.31 -9.61 5.27
C ALA A 62 -4.48 -10.98 5.92
N LYS A 63 -3.92 -11.14 7.13
CA LYS A 63 -4.02 -12.38 7.91
C LYS A 63 -5.46 -12.83 8.15
N ARG A 64 -6.43 -11.91 8.25
CA ARG A 64 -7.86 -12.22 8.41
C ARG A 64 -8.57 -12.64 7.13
N ARG A 65 -8.10 -12.19 5.96
CA ARG A 65 -8.80 -12.41 4.68
C ARG A 65 -8.20 -13.51 3.82
N THR A 66 -7.04 -14.02 4.21
CA THR A 66 -6.34 -15.06 3.46
C THR A 66 -6.11 -16.26 4.36
N GLU A 67 -6.35 -17.45 3.83
CA GLU A 67 -5.96 -18.72 4.43
C GLU A 67 -4.44 -18.92 4.29
N CYS A 68 -3.66 -18.04 4.94
CA CYS A 68 -2.21 -18.10 4.93
C CYS A 68 -1.68 -18.46 6.33
N GLU A 69 -0.66 -19.32 6.37
CA GLU A 69 0.03 -19.70 7.60
C GLU A 69 0.74 -18.51 8.24
N SER A 70 1.25 -17.59 7.41
CA SER A 70 2.00 -16.42 7.86
C SER A 70 1.81 -15.22 6.93
N VAL A 71 1.86 -14.02 7.50
CA VAL A 71 2.00 -12.76 6.77
C VAL A 71 3.37 -12.19 7.12
N VAL A 72 4.08 -11.70 6.11
CA VAL A 72 5.35 -10.99 6.32
C VAL A 72 5.16 -9.51 6.05
N MET A 73 5.92 -8.71 6.78
CA MET A 73 6.04 -7.28 6.58
C MET A 73 7.45 -6.99 6.07
N ILE A 74 7.54 -6.40 4.89
CA ILE A 74 8.80 -6.09 4.23
C ILE A 74 9.10 -4.61 4.45
N VAL A 75 10.31 -4.30 4.91
CA VAL A 75 10.82 -2.96 5.11
C VAL A 75 11.90 -2.69 4.09
N LEU A 76 11.70 -1.64 3.29
CA LEU A 76 12.70 -1.10 2.39
C LEU A 76 13.20 0.24 2.93
N HIS A 77 14.49 0.51 2.79
CA HIS A 77 15.06 1.83 3.04
C HIS A 77 15.37 2.52 1.72
N ILE A 78 14.58 3.56 1.40
CA ILE A 78 14.82 4.40 0.24
C ILE A 78 15.39 5.74 0.72
N PRO A 79 16.56 6.19 0.22
CA PRO A 79 17.10 7.49 0.55
C PRO A 79 16.17 8.62 0.12
N ASN A 80 15.96 9.62 0.98
CA ASN A 80 15.15 10.79 0.62
C ASN A 80 15.70 11.50 -0.64
N ALA A 81 17.02 11.50 -0.83
CA ALA A 81 17.66 12.05 -2.02
C ALA A 81 17.19 11.38 -3.32
N ALA A 82 16.94 10.06 -3.30
CA ALA A 82 16.43 9.33 -4.46
C ALA A 82 14.98 9.71 -4.81
N ILE A 83 14.18 10.03 -3.80
CA ILE A 83 12.81 10.53 -4.00
C ILE A 83 12.86 11.97 -4.52
N GLN A 84 13.74 12.80 -3.95
CA GLN A 84 13.92 14.20 -4.34
C GLN A 84 14.54 14.38 -5.73
N SER A 85 15.26 13.37 -6.24
CA SER A 85 15.80 13.39 -7.60
C SER A 85 14.76 13.09 -8.68
N LEU A 86 13.57 12.60 -8.31
CA LEU A 86 12.48 12.40 -9.27
C LEU A 86 11.98 13.75 -9.81
N THR A 87 11.81 13.82 -11.12
CA THR A 87 11.19 14.98 -11.79
C THR A 87 9.72 15.11 -11.40
N LYS A 88 9.15 16.29 -11.60
CA LYS A 88 7.71 16.56 -11.36
C LYS A 88 6.75 15.65 -12.12
N LEU A 89 7.20 14.98 -13.18
CA LEU A 89 6.39 14.01 -13.93
C LEU A 89 6.49 12.62 -13.29
N GLU A 90 7.68 12.25 -12.79
CA GLU A 90 7.94 10.96 -12.18
C GLU A 90 7.41 10.83 -10.75
N ILE A 91 7.35 11.94 -9.99
CA ILE A 91 6.71 11.98 -8.68
C ILE A 91 5.39 12.74 -8.75
N GLN A 92 4.32 12.09 -8.29
CA GLN A 92 2.97 12.64 -8.31
C GLN A 92 2.35 12.61 -6.92
N HIS A 93 1.62 13.67 -6.59
CA HIS A 93 0.95 13.80 -5.29
C HIS A 93 -0.57 13.74 -5.51
N LEU A 94 -1.23 12.77 -4.87
CA LEU A 94 -2.68 12.56 -4.93
C LEU A 94 -3.26 12.56 -3.51
N HIS A 95 -3.42 13.75 -2.93
CA HIS A 95 -3.98 13.93 -1.60
C HIS A 95 -5.44 14.33 -1.68
N TRP A 96 -6.31 13.69 -0.89
CA TRP A 96 -7.68 14.17 -0.76
C TRP A 96 -7.71 15.49 0.05
N PRO A 97 -8.56 16.46 -0.31
CA PRO A 97 -9.38 16.50 -1.54
C PRO A 97 -8.54 16.95 -2.76
N SER A 98 -8.55 16.17 -3.84
CA SER A 98 -7.96 16.55 -5.13
C SER A 98 -8.78 16.01 -6.28
N ASP A 99 -8.67 16.66 -7.45
CA ASP A 99 -9.36 16.24 -8.66
C ASP A 99 -8.81 14.90 -9.17
N MET A 100 -9.60 13.84 -8.98
CA MET A 100 -9.22 12.48 -9.38
C MET A 100 -9.68 12.13 -10.81
N LYS A 101 -10.19 13.09 -11.59
CA LYS A 101 -10.65 12.86 -12.99
C LYS A 101 -9.53 12.42 -13.92
N HIS A 102 -8.29 12.75 -13.60
CA HIS A 102 -7.16 12.58 -14.51
C HIS A 102 -6.19 11.47 -14.08
N LEU A 103 -6.68 10.27 -13.73
CA LEU A 103 -5.79 9.13 -13.44
C LEU A 103 -4.81 8.81 -14.59
N ARG A 104 -5.09 9.27 -15.81
CA ARG A 104 -4.18 9.19 -16.96
C ARG A 104 -2.91 10.04 -16.83
N VAL A 105 -2.91 11.13 -16.03
CA VAL A 105 -1.69 11.94 -15.82
C VAL A 105 -0.64 11.20 -15.00
N TYR A 106 -1.06 10.21 -14.22
CA TYR A 106 -0.15 9.35 -13.46
C TYR A 106 0.45 8.24 -14.32
N LYS A 107 0.26 8.30 -15.65
CA LYS A 107 0.75 7.25 -16.53
C LYS A 107 2.27 7.13 -16.53
N GLU A 108 2.96 8.25 -16.36
CA GLU A 108 4.41 8.36 -16.42
C GLU A 108 5.03 8.42 -15.01
N ALA A 109 4.21 8.35 -13.96
CA ALA A 109 4.66 8.42 -12.59
C ALA A 109 5.43 7.15 -12.19
N THR A 110 6.66 7.34 -11.73
CA THR A 110 7.46 6.30 -11.07
C THR A 110 6.92 6.07 -9.65
N LEU A 111 6.59 7.17 -8.96
CA LEU A 111 6.08 7.18 -7.58
C LEU A 111 4.87 8.09 -7.47
N ILE A 112 3.80 7.58 -6.85
CA ILE A 112 2.63 8.36 -6.45
C ILE A 112 2.55 8.36 -4.93
N ILE A 113 2.49 9.54 -4.31
CA ILE A 113 2.29 9.70 -2.87
C ILE A 113 0.86 10.22 -2.66
N GLY A 114 0.06 9.52 -1.87
CA GLY A 114 -1.34 9.88 -1.74
C GLY A 114 -2.03 9.45 -0.46
N SER A 115 -3.24 9.97 -0.27
CA SER A 115 -4.12 9.60 0.84
C SER A 115 -4.63 8.16 0.67
N ILE A 116 -4.65 7.40 1.76
CA ILE A 116 -5.08 5.99 1.72
C ILE A 116 -6.60 5.87 1.71
N SER A 117 -7.12 5.08 0.77
CA SER A 117 -8.51 4.63 0.69
C SER A 117 -8.82 3.56 1.75
N ARG A 118 -10.00 3.62 2.39
CA ARG A 118 -10.43 2.64 3.41
C ARG A 118 -11.57 1.74 2.96
N LYS A 119 -12.35 2.17 1.97
CA LYS A 119 -13.57 1.45 1.57
C LYS A 119 -13.24 0.36 0.56
N PRO A 120 -14.05 -0.70 0.45
CA PRO A 120 -13.92 -1.67 -0.64
C PRO A 120 -14.33 -1.04 -1.98
N ASN A 121 -13.78 -1.55 -3.08
CA ASN A 121 -13.99 -1.05 -4.45
C ASN A 121 -15.47 -0.85 -4.82
N ASN A 122 -16.34 -1.75 -4.36
CA ASN A 122 -17.78 -1.67 -4.63
C ASN A 122 -18.45 -0.41 -4.05
N VAL A 123 -17.90 0.21 -3.00
CA VAL A 123 -18.41 1.49 -2.48
C VAL A 123 -18.04 2.61 -3.45
N TYR A 124 -16.82 2.62 -3.98
CA TYR A 124 -16.38 3.60 -4.97
C TYR A 124 -17.11 3.46 -6.31
N HIS A 125 -17.39 2.22 -6.75
CA HIS A 125 -18.19 1.98 -7.97
C HIS A 125 -19.64 2.46 -7.89
N ARG A 126 -20.15 2.72 -6.69
CA ARG A 126 -21.50 3.25 -6.46
C ARG A 126 -21.54 4.77 -6.39
N LEU A 127 -20.39 5.44 -6.48
CA LEU A 127 -20.34 6.90 -6.53
C LEU A 127 -20.61 7.36 -7.96
N ASP A 128 -21.50 8.33 -8.12
CA ASP A 128 -21.78 8.95 -9.41
C ASP A 128 -20.58 9.74 -9.94
N THR A 129 -19.84 10.39 -9.02
CA THR A 129 -18.65 11.16 -9.33
C THR A 129 -17.59 11.06 -8.23
N TRP A 130 -16.34 11.41 -8.55
CA TRP A 130 -15.24 11.39 -7.57
C TRP A 130 -15.44 12.39 -6.43
N GLU A 131 -16.20 13.47 -6.65
CA GLU A 131 -16.58 14.45 -5.61
C GLU A 131 -17.37 13.80 -4.47
N GLY A 132 -17.99 12.64 -4.70
CA GLY A 132 -18.67 11.85 -3.66
C GLY A 132 -17.72 11.19 -2.66
N VAL A 133 -16.41 11.19 -2.92
CA VAL A 133 -15.39 10.74 -1.96
C VAL A 133 -15.25 11.80 -0.87
N THR A 134 -15.78 11.50 0.31
CA THR A 134 -15.65 12.36 1.49
C THR A 134 -14.58 11.83 2.45
N GLU A 135 -14.25 12.60 3.48
CA GLU A 135 -13.20 12.26 4.43
C GLU A 135 -13.38 10.88 5.12
N GLN A 136 -14.62 10.41 5.27
CA GLN A 136 -14.94 9.08 5.82
C GLN A 136 -14.49 7.90 4.95
N TYR A 137 -14.12 8.16 3.69
CA TYR A 137 -13.58 7.18 2.75
C TYR A 137 -12.07 6.97 2.94
N LEU A 138 -11.42 7.80 3.76
CA LEU A 138 -10.00 7.75 4.01
C LEU A 138 -9.66 6.90 5.23
N LEU A 139 -8.51 6.23 5.17
CA LEU A 139 -7.93 5.60 6.34
C LEU A 139 -7.34 6.69 7.23
N LYS A 140 -7.79 6.72 8.49
CA LYS A 140 -7.32 7.66 9.50
C LYS A 140 -6.72 6.90 10.68
N LEU A 141 -5.57 7.36 11.16
CA LEU A 141 -4.89 6.80 12.32
C LEU A 141 -4.82 7.81 13.47
N LYS A 142 -5.22 7.36 14.65
CA LYS A 142 -4.99 8.05 15.92
C LYS A 142 -3.49 8.04 16.27
N PRO A 143 -3.04 8.89 17.21
CA PRO A 143 -1.63 8.91 17.66
C PRO A 143 -1.12 7.55 18.18
N ASP A 144 -2.02 6.73 18.72
CA ASP A 144 -1.71 5.38 19.21
C ASP A 144 -1.65 4.30 18.11
N GLY A 145 -1.83 4.69 16.83
CA GLY A 145 -1.81 3.80 15.69
C GLY A 145 -3.11 3.06 15.38
N ARG A 146 -4.16 3.24 16.20
CA ARG A 146 -5.47 2.63 15.92
C ARG A 146 -6.23 3.44 14.87
N THR A 147 -7.07 2.76 14.09
CA THR A 147 -7.96 3.46 13.15
C THR A 147 -9.03 4.24 13.91
N GLY A 148 -9.31 5.46 13.51
CA GLY A 148 -10.34 6.29 14.16
C GLY A 148 -10.76 7.48 13.32
N ALA A 149 -12.01 7.93 13.48
CA ALA A 149 -12.56 9.04 12.69
C ALA A 149 -11.89 10.40 12.97
N ASP A 150 -11.30 10.54 14.16
CA ASP A 150 -10.56 11.69 14.69
C ASP A 150 -9.04 11.61 14.44
N GLY A 151 -8.59 10.66 13.61
CA GLY A 151 -7.18 10.46 13.30
C GLY A 151 -6.65 11.31 12.15
N THR A 152 -5.33 11.27 11.97
CA THR A 152 -4.63 11.82 10.80
C THR A 152 -4.81 10.92 9.58
N ILE A 153 -4.98 11.52 8.39
CA ILE A 153 -5.12 10.78 7.14
C ILE A 153 -3.81 10.02 6.88
N ALA A 154 -3.92 8.70 6.69
CA ALA A 154 -2.79 7.86 6.39
C ALA A 154 -2.29 8.10 4.95
N THR A 155 -0.98 7.97 4.75
CA THR A 155 -0.32 8.17 3.45
C THR A 155 0.23 6.85 2.91
N GLN A 156 0.03 6.62 1.61
CA GLN A 156 0.63 5.53 0.84
C GLN A 156 1.56 6.06 -0.24
N TYR A 157 2.47 5.20 -0.64
CA TYR A 157 3.41 5.34 -1.73
C TYR A 157 3.07 4.22 -2.70
N ALA A 158 2.64 4.55 -3.91
CA ALA A 158 2.40 3.59 -4.97
C ALA A 158 3.52 3.71 -6.00
N ILE A 159 4.31 2.67 -6.13
CA ILE A 159 5.41 2.59 -7.09
C ILE A 159 4.93 1.77 -8.27
N GLN A 160 5.22 2.22 -9.50
CA GLN A 160 4.87 1.47 -10.70
C GLN A 160 5.59 0.11 -10.68
N GLY A 161 4.84 -0.98 -10.74
CA GLY A 161 5.35 -2.36 -10.61
C GLY A 161 5.98 -2.94 -11.87
N GLN A 162 5.82 -2.28 -13.01
CA GLN A 162 6.38 -2.66 -14.29
C GLN A 162 7.28 -1.53 -14.80
N GLU A 163 8.30 -1.88 -15.59
CA GLU A 163 9.23 -0.93 -16.19
C GLU A 163 9.97 -0.08 -15.14
N LYS A 164 10.14 1.22 -15.41
CA LYS A 164 10.95 2.20 -14.68
C LYS A 164 10.76 2.23 -13.16
N GLY A 165 9.55 1.97 -12.65
CA GLY A 165 9.29 1.99 -11.20
C GLY A 165 9.89 0.80 -10.46
N GLY A 166 9.91 -0.38 -11.08
CA GLY A 166 10.55 -1.57 -10.52
C GLY A 166 12.06 -1.40 -10.45
N ASP A 167 12.67 -0.99 -11.55
CA ASP A 167 14.12 -0.75 -11.65
C ASP A 167 14.56 0.32 -10.64
N TRP A 168 13.84 1.44 -10.58
CA TRP A 168 14.10 2.50 -9.61
C TRP A 168 14.06 2.00 -8.16
N LEU A 169 13.11 1.12 -7.82
CA LEU A 169 12.99 0.59 -6.47
C LEU A 169 14.11 -0.41 -6.14
N VAL A 170 14.53 -1.25 -7.09
CA VAL A 170 15.68 -2.16 -6.91
C VAL A 170 16.96 -1.34 -6.68
N GLU A 171 17.21 -0.33 -7.52
CA GLU A 171 18.39 0.53 -7.43
C GLU A 171 18.47 1.29 -6.10
N ASN A 172 17.34 1.79 -5.61
CA ASN A 172 17.29 2.72 -4.48
C ASN A 172 16.82 2.11 -3.15
N GLY A 173 16.24 0.90 -3.16
CA GLY A 173 15.72 0.22 -1.97
C GLY A 173 15.97 -1.29 -1.93
N GLY A 174 16.50 -1.88 -2.99
CA GLY A 174 16.71 -3.33 -3.12
C GLY A 174 17.83 -3.92 -2.26
N LYS A 175 18.73 -3.07 -1.73
CA LYS A 175 19.97 -3.47 -1.04
C LYS A 175 19.87 -3.56 0.47
N ASP A 176 18.88 -2.94 1.09
CA ASP A 176 18.70 -2.93 2.56
C ASP A 176 17.24 -3.27 2.90
N ILE A 177 16.94 -4.55 2.74
CA ILE A 177 15.61 -5.11 2.95
C ILE A 177 15.58 -5.89 4.23
N LYS A 178 14.53 -5.64 5.03
CA LYS A 178 14.25 -6.42 6.24
C LYS A 178 12.88 -7.06 6.14
N VAL A 179 12.79 -8.32 6.54
CA VAL A 179 11.55 -9.08 6.53
C VAL A 179 11.18 -9.43 7.96
N PHE A 180 9.99 -9.03 8.39
CA PHE A 180 9.45 -9.32 9.71
C PHE A 180 8.27 -10.27 9.58
N LEU A 181 8.31 -11.38 10.31
CA LEU A 181 7.26 -12.37 10.28
C LEU A 181 6.21 -12.05 11.33
N ILE A 182 4.94 -12.00 10.93
CA ILE A 182 3.82 -11.68 11.82
C ILE A 182 3.18 -12.99 12.26
N LEU A 183 3.70 -13.53 13.37
CA LEU A 183 3.32 -14.82 13.94
C LEU A 183 1.97 -14.79 14.65
N THR A 184 1.65 -13.71 15.35
CA THR A 184 0.47 -13.62 16.20
C THR A 184 -0.22 -12.27 16.05
N LEU A 185 -1.52 -12.33 15.72
CA LEU A 185 -2.46 -11.22 15.85
C LEU A 185 -2.74 -10.98 17.35
N HIS A 186 -1.77 -10.50 18.13
CA HIS A 186 -2.09 -9.88 19.42
C HIS A 186 -2.57 -8.44 19.19
N TRP A 187 -3.63 -8.27 18.38
CA TRP A 187 -4.38 -7.02 18.31
C TRP A 187 -5.88 -7.26 18.23
N ARG A 188 -6.57 -6.92 19.31
CA ARG A 188 -8.01 -6.64 19.31
C ARG A 188 -8.23 -5.29 18.64
N VAL A 189 -8.38 -5.26 17.32
CA VAL A 189 -9.11 -4.15 16.69
C VAL A 189 -10.53 -4.64 16.56
N SER A 190 -11.37 -4.09 17.42
CA SER A 190 -12.80 -4.08 17.21
C SER A 190 -13.07 -3.25 15.97
N LEU A 191 -13.18 -3.90 14.80
CA LEU A 191 -13.94 -3.29 13.72
C LEU A 191 -15.39 -3.21 14.22
N PRO A 192 -16.09 -2.08 14.05
CA PRO A 192 -17.52 -2.08 14.31
C PRO A 192 -18.16 -3.15 13.41
N ARG A 193 -18.78 -4.15 14.03
CA ARG A 193 -19.70 -5.06 13.34
C ARG A 193 -20.74 -4.16 12.67
N THR A 194 -20.76 -4.13 11.35
CA THR A 194 -21.97 -3.71 10.64
C THR A 194 -23.01 -4.75 10.97
N GLU A 195 -23.91 -4.41 11.90
CA GLU A 195 -25.17 -5.12 12.06
C GLU A 195 -25.87 -5.10 10.71
N THR A 196 -25.97 -6.27 10.09
CA THR A 196 -26.92 -6.53 9.04
C THR A 196 -28.30 -6.36 9.68
N LYS A 197 -28.93 -5.20 9.45
CA LYS A 197 -30.38 -5.10 9.59
C LYS A 197 -30.97 -5.88 8.43
N SER A 198 -31.46 -7.08 8.73
CA SER A 198 -32.42 -7.79 7.90
C SER A 198 -33.65 -6.88 7.74
N TYR A 199 -34.02 -6.60 6.50
CA TYR A 199 -35.36 -6.10 6.17
C TYR A 199 -36.36 -7.26 6.24
#